data_AF-A0A7J4FZJ5-F1
#
_entry.id   AF-A0A7J4FZJ5-F1
#
_cell.length_a   1.000
_cell.length_b   1.000
_cell.length_c   1.000
_cell.angle_alpha   90.00
_cell.angle_beta   90.00
_cell.angle_gamma   90.00
#
_symmetry.space_group_name_H-M   'P 1'
#
loop_
_entity.id
_entity.type
_entity.pdbx_description
1 polymer ?
#
loop_
_entity_poly.entity_id
_entity_poly.type
_entity_poly.pdbx_seq_one_letter_code
_entity_poly.pdbx_strand_id
1 'polypeptide(L)'
;MDNDIKLGLNIPLFVASIISIGTGTLVGMVAVWWYLAWGMLAPPWQRVSHAHAAWWSAIILIAAMVLPSLKLKDWVKKFIVVGTFIGPVLWVGVLAAYYELGGGLIWRFEAPLVGSYYEVPILGVVAGLLEAVGFIALSIVALSAAGLKLPYLYSEEVRQGRYDILSDVSIPRKIFLVPFIIIAIGVIVGFMITSLYKVAELPIRPSALIQLHDHTALLALSALIILILAKALKIPDSIFDGMYKLMIIALPLLTIGLILFVLDVFSSVVWVLPAGIYYLIPVMGALYTTGIISKVNVTGYLTSIRVAAAVCLIGILILVAQGAYIALVWDVSPDITVTYKQPEGVDYPGPYPEEFIGTAPARNSPRGLENAHLSPGSWYHIALTWLIMLAVVGDRIFRDILGKPNLIYLFIVTIPAAPTFNMLGRYLAWSGIPNGIGALLFAGHPLKGFNIIAFFILGLVLLYKVGKRSG
;
A
#
# COMPACT_ATOMS: atom_id res chain seq x y z
N MET A 1 -2.06 1.71 31.37
CA MET A 1 -1.49 2.15 30.08
C MET A 1 -2.39 3.27 29.60
N ASP A 2 -1.87 4.40 29.13
CA ASP A 2 -2.71 5.36 28.41
C ASP A 2 -3.35 4.60 27.24
N ASN A 3 -4.68 4.51 27.20
CA ASN A 3 -5.39 3.66 26.24
C ASN A 3 -5.32 4.21 24.81
N ASP A 4 -4.95 5.47 24.67
CA ASP A 4 -4.92 6.20 23.41
C ASP A 4 -3.52 6.71 23.07
N ILE A 5 -3.34 7.05 21.79
CA ILE A 5 -2.17 7.75 21.27
C ILE A 5 -2.62 8.95 20.46
N LYS A 6 -1.99 10.10 20.70
CA LYS A 6 -2.22 11.30 19.88
C LYS A 6 -1.57 11.12 18.52
N LEU A 7 -2.27 11.50 17.46
CA LEU A 7 -1.72 11.56 16.12
C LEU A 7 -1.02 12.90 15.88
N GLY A 8 -0.08 12.89 14.95
CA GLY A 8 0.67 14.06 14.50
C GLY A 8 1.22 13.84 13.10
N LEU A 9 2.38 14.43 12.82
CA LEU A 9 3.16 14.18 11.62
C LEU A 9 4.65 14.40 11.93
N ASN A 10 5.45 13.34 11.79
CA ASN A 10 6.90 13.44 11.69
C ASN A 10 7.27 13.80 10.25
N ILE A 11 7.77 15.03 10.03
CA ILE A 11 8.00 15.55 8.67
C ILE A 11 9.05 14.72 7.90
N PRO A 12 10.19 14.28 8.50
CA PRO A 12 11.15 13.43 7.80
C PRO A 12 10.54 12.12 7.28
N LEU A 13 9.75 11.42 8.09
CA LEU A 13 9.04 10.21 7.65
C LEU A 13 7.98 10.51 6.60
N PHE A 14 7.28 11.65 6.70
CA PHE A 14 6.37 12.09 5.65
C PHE A 14 7.10 12.23 4.30
N VAL A 15 8.26 12.89 4.28
CA VAL A 15 9.09 13.00 3.08
C VAL A 15 9.54 11.62 2.59
N ALA A 16 9.96 10.72 3.47
CA ALA A 16 10.31 9.34 3.11
C ALA A 16 9.14 8.59 2.45
N SER A 17 7.92 8.75 2.97
CA SER A 17 6.70 8.20 2.34
C SER A 17 6.49 8.74 0.93
N ILE A 18 6.64 10.07 0.74
CA ILE A 18 6.50 10.71 -0.58
C ILE A 18 7.58 10.23 -1.57
N ILE A 19 8.81 10.02 -1.11
CA ILE A 19 9.88 9.48 -1.96
C ILE A 19 9.59 8.02 -2.33
N SER A 20 9.08 7.20 -1.39
CA SER A 20 8.70 5.81 -1.66
C SER A 20 7.63 5.73 -2.74
N ILE A 21 6.52 6.47 -2.60
CA ILE A 21 5.47 6.50 -3.62
C ILE A 21 5.94 7.14 -4.92
N GLY A 22 6.80 8.15 -4.86
CA GLY A 22 7.41 8.78 -6.03
C GLY A 22 8.25 7.81 -6.83
N THR A 23 9.10 7.03 -6.15
CA THR A 23 9.92 5.97 -6.76
C THR A 23 9.04 4.92 -7.43
N GLY A 24 8.04 4.39 -6.72
CA GLY A 24 7.10 3.43 -7.31
C GLY A 24 6.33 3.98 -8.50
N THR A 25 5.86 5.23 -8.41
CA THR A 25 5.10 5.89 -9.49
C THR A 25 5.97 6.15 -10.71
N LEU A 26 7.21 6.64 -10.53
CA LEU A 26 8.14 6.88 -11.63
C LEU A 26 8.48 5.59 -12.36
N VAL A 27 8.81 4.52 -11.62
CA VAL A 27 9.07 3.20 -12.23
C VAL A 27 7.85 2.69 -12.99
N GLY A 28 6.64 2.86 -12.43
CA GLY A 28 5.39 2.53 -13.12
C GLY A 28 5.15 3.37 -14.38
N MET A 29 5.45 4.68 -14.35
CA MET A 29 5.33 5.56 -15.51
C MET A 29 6.33 5.19 -16.61
N VAL A 30 7.57 4.84 -16.26
CA VAL A 30 8.57 4.32 -17.20
C VAL A 30 8.06 3.03 -17.85
N ALA A 31 7.52 2.10 -17.07
CA ALA A 31 6.91 0.87 -17.60
C ALA A 31 5.79 1.16 -18.60
N VAL A 32 4.89 2.10 -18.29
CA VAL A 32 3.77 2.44 -19.17
C VAL A 32 4.21 3.19 -20.42
N TRP A 33 5.06 4.21 -20.28
CA TRP A 33 5.40 5.14 -21.38
C TRP A 33 6.55 4.66 -22.27
N TRP A 34 7.47 3.88 -21.72
CA TRP A 34 8.66 3.43 -22.46
C TRP A 34 8.51 2.02 -23.01
N TYR A 35 7.74 1.16 -22.33
CA TYR A 35 7.53 -0.22 -22.77
C TYR A 35 6.14 -0.39 -23.37
N LEU A 36 5.09 -0.26 -22.55
CA LEU A 36 3.73 -0.62 -22.98
C LEU A 36 3.21 0.28 -24.12
N ALA A 37 3.52 1.57 -24.10
CA ALA A 37 3.15 2.51 -25.17
C ALA A 37 3.80 2.19 -26.53
N TRP A 38 4.88 1.41 -26.52
CA TRP A 38 5.62 0.98 -27.71
C TRP A 38 5.36 -0.52 -28.03
N GLY A 39 4.33 -1.12 -27.43
CA GLY A 39 4.02 -2.55 -27.61
C GLY A 39 5.04 -3.49 -26.97
N MET A 40 5.98 -2.98 -26.16
CA MET A 40 6.99 -3.78 -25.49
C MET A 40 6.53 -4.24 -24.11
N LEU A 41 7.01 -5.40 -23.71
CA LEU A 41 6.75 -5.96 -22.37
C LEU A 41 7.54 -5.19 -21.32
N ALA A 42 6.86 -4.65 -20.32
CA ALA A 42 7.52 -4.02 -19.19
C ALA A 42 8.28 -5.07 -18.34
N PRO A 43 9.56 -4.83 -17.99
CA PRO A 43 10.33 -5.72 -17.15
C PRO A 43 9.61 -6.08 -15.85
N PRO A 44 9.65 -7.36 -15.39
CA PRO A 44 8.97 -7.79 -14.16
C PRO A 44 9.32 -6.93 -12.94
N TRP A 45 10.58 -6.52 -12.80
CA TRP A 45 11.04 -5.70 -11.67
C TRP A 45 10.36 -4.34 -11.59
N GLN A 46 9.97 -3.76 -12.73
CA GLN A 46 9.28 -2.46 -12.75
C GLN A 46 7.86 -2.59 -12.21
N ARG A 47 7.17 -3.69 -12.56
CA ARG A 47 5.82 -3.99 -12.05
C ARG A 47 5.82 -4.24 -10.55
N VAL A 48 6.77 -5.05 -10.08
CA VAL A 48 6.95 -5.36 -8.66
C VAL A 48 7.33 -4.09 -7.88
N SER A 49 8.30 -3.31 -8.37
CA SER A 49 8.75 -2.07 -7.72
C SER A 49 7.64 -1.01 -7.64
N HIS A 50 6.82 -0.90 -8.69
CA HIS A 50 5.67 0.02 -8.69
C HIS A 50 4.69 -0.28 -7.56
N ALA A 51 4.24 -1.54 -7.44
CA ALA A 51 3.28 -1.95 -6.43
C ALA A 51 3.89 -1.91 -5.02
N HIS A 52 5.09 -2.48 -4.86
CA HIS A 52 5.76 -2.59 -3.57
C HIS A 52 6.05 -1.22 -2.96
N ALA A 53 6.73 -0.32 -3.69
CA ALA A 53 7.08 1.00 -3.17
C ALA A 53 5.85 1.88 -2.88
N ALA A 54 4.74 1.66 -3.59
CA ALA A 54 3.47 2.30 -3.28
C ALA A 54 2.91 1.85 -1.93
N TRP A 55 2.91 0.54 -1.64
CA TRP A 55 2.38 0.04 -0.37
C TRP A 55 3.23 0.42 0.84
N TRP A 56 4.56 0.42 0.69
CA TRP A 56 5.45 0.95 1.73
C TRP A 56 5.13 2.39 2.08
N SER A 57 4.78 3.22 1.10
CA SER A 57 4.46 4.63 1.36
C SER A 57 3.30 4.81 2.34
N ALA A 58 2.26 3.97 2.27
CA ALA A 58 1.13 4.03 3.19
C ALA A 58 1.54 3.65 4.62
N ILE A 59 2.32 2.59 4.79
CA ILE A 59 2.80 2.15 6.11
C ILE A 59 3.74 3.21 6.70
N ILE A 60 4.64 3.78 5.89
CA ILE A 60 5.53 4.86 6.30
C ILE A 60 4.74 6.12 6.70
N LEU A 61 3.66 6.46 5.99
CA LEU A 61 2.83 7.61 6.34
C LEU A 61 2.06 7.40 7.65
N ILE A 62 1.50 6.21 7.87
CA ILE A 62 0.89 5.86 9.16
C ILE A 62 1.94 5.95 10.27
N ALA A 63 3.14 5.42 10.04
CA ALA A 63 4.24 5.54 10.99
C ALA A 63 4.61 7.02 11.25
N ALA A 64 4.62 7.86 10.21
CA ALA A 64 4.85 9.29 10.34
C ALA A 64 3.81 9.96 11.23
N MET A 65 2.54 9.53 11.15
CA MET A 65 1.48 10.10 11.98
C MET A 65 1.53 9.68 13.44
N VAL A 66 2.11 8.51 13.72
CA VAL A 66 2.12 7.92 15.07
C VAL A 66 3.42 8.23 15.82
N LEU A 67 4.55 8.29 15.13
CA LEU A 67 5.88 8.48 15.72
C LEU A 67 6.01 9.66 16.70
N PRO A 68 5.41 10.84 16.44
CA PRO A 68 5.53 12.00 17.34
C PRO A 68 5.14 11.72 18.79
N SER A 69 4.16 10.82 19.00
CA SER A 69 3.58 10.53 20.32
C SER A 69 4.13 9.26 20.96
N LEU A 70 5.13 8.62 20.34
CA LEU A 70 5.79 7.45 20.89
C LEU A 70 6.89 7.84 21.87
N LYS A 71 6.90 7.16 23.02
CA LYS A 71 7.94 7.24 24.06
C LYS A 71 9.19 6.44 23.66
N LEU A 72 9.81 6.85 22.56
CA LEU A 72 11.02 6.23 22.03
C LEU A 72 12.23 7.13 22.26
N LYS A 73 13.40 6.52 22.52
CA LYS A 73 14.68 7.23 22.57
C LYS A 73 14.99 7.91 21.23
N ASP A 74 15.72 9.01 21.28
CA ASP A 74 16.01 9.84 20.10
C ASP A 74 16.78 9.08 19.01
N TRP A 75 17.71 8.20 19.40
CA TRP A 75 18.45 7.36 18.44
C TRP A 75 17.53 6.36 17.73
N VAL A 76 16.49 5.85 18.41
CA VAL A 76 15.50 4.94 17.81
C VAL A 76 14.66 5.69 16.79
N LYS A 77 14.21 6.91 17.11
CA LYS A 77 13.48 7.75 16.15
C LYS A 77 14.33 8.05 14.91
N LYS A 78 15.62 8.33 15.08
CA LYS A 78 16.58 8.50 13.96
C LYS A 78 16.73 7.21 13.14
N PHE A 79 16.89 6.06 13.80
CA PHE A 79 16.94 4.76 13.12
C PHE A 79 15.67 4.50 12.30
N ILE A 80 14.49 4.80 12.84
CA ILE A 80 13.22 4.63 12.12
C ILE A 80 13.20 5.50 10.85
N VAL A 81 13.58 6.77 10.96
CA VAL A 81 13.65 7.69 9.80
C VAL A 81 14.65 7.18 8.75
N VAL A 82 15.85 6.79 9.16
CA VAL A 82 16.91 6.33 8.25
C VAL A 82 16.56 4.99 7.61
N GLY A 83 16.10 4.02 8.40
CA GLY A 83 15.74 2.68 7.92
C GLY A 83 14.57 2.69 6.94
N THR A 84 13.59 3.56 7.16
CA THR A 84 12.45 3.72 6.22
C THR A 84 12.78 4.52 4.98
N PHE A 85 13.79 5.38 5.02
CA PHE A 85 14.30 6.07 3.83
C PHE A 85 15.13 5.11 2.96
N ILE A 86 16.06 4.38 3.59
CA ILE A 86 16.99 3.49 2.92
C ILE A 86 16.29 2.26 2.36
N GLY A 87 15.41 1.63 3.13
CA GLY A 87 14.80 0.34 2.79
C GLY A 87 14.14 0.35 1.41
N PRO A 88 13.01 1.05 1.21
CA PRO A 88 12.27 0.98 -0.05
C PRO A 88 13.03 1.58 -1.25
N VAL A 89 13.76 2.68 -1.06
CA VAL A 89 14.41 3.40 -2.18
C VAL A 89 15.63 2.65 -2.69
N LEU A 90 16.52 2.22 -1.78
CA LEU A 90 17.68 1.45 -2.20
C LEU A 90 17.28 0.04 -2.66
N TRP A 91 16.20 -0.53 -2.11
CA TRP A 91 15.68 -1.82 -2.57
C TRP A 91 15.27 -1.77 -4.05
N VAL A 92 14.56 -0.73 -4.48
CA VAL A 92 14.24 -0.53 -5.91
C VAL A 92 15.51 -0.37 -6.75
N GLY A 93 16.50 0.39 -6.26
CA GLY A 93 17.78 0.55 -6.95
C GLY A 93 18.57 -0.76 -7.10
N VAL A 94 18.56 -1.60 -6.07
CA VAL A 94 19.22 -2.92 -6.06
C VAL A 94 18.51 -3.89 -7.01
N LEU A 95 17.18 -3.87 -7.05
CA LEU A 95 16.43 -4.64 -8.05
C LEU A 95 16.72 -4.15 -9.47
N ALA A 96 16.67 -2.85 -9.72
CA ALA A 96 16.99 -2.30 -11.03
C ALA A 96 18.41 -2.70 -11.47
N ALA A 97 19.41 -2.62 -10.57
CA ALA A 97 20.77 -3.05 -10.84
C ALA A 97 20.85 -4.56 -11.16
N TYR A 98 20.11 -5.40 -10.43
CA TYR A 98 20.07 -6.84 -10.71
C TYR A 98 19.52 -7.12 -12.11
N TYR A 99 18.46 -6.45 -12.55
CA TYR A 99 17.84 -6.74 -13.85
C TYR A 99 18.51 -6.03 -15.03
N GLU A 100 18.98 -4.79 -14.88
CA GLU A 100 19.43 -3.95 -16.01
C GLU A 100 20.95 -3.99 -16.24
N LEU A 101 21.77 -4.15 -15.19
CA LEU A 101 23.24 -4.14 -15.33
C LEU A 101 23.82 -5.52 -15.65
N GLY A 102 23.01 -6.47 -16.10
CA GLY A 102 23.49 -7.74 -16.65
C GLY A 102 23.02 -9.00 -15.93
N GLY A 103 22.22 -8.91 -14.86
CA GLY A 103 21.58 -10.07 -14.21
C GLY A 103 22.43 -11.35 -14.18
N GLY A 104 21.83 -12.47 -14.57
CA GLY A 104 22.51 -13.75 -14.61
C GLY A 104 23.84 -13.77 -15.38
N LEU A 105 24.14 -12.86 -16.32
CA LEU A 105 25.43 -12.88 -17.04
C LEU A 105 26.63 -12.46 -16.17
N ILE A 106 26.44 -11.58 -15.19
CA ILE A 106 27.53 -11.15 -14.27
C ILE A 106 27.61 -12.06 -13.05
N TRP A 107 26.45 -12.57 -12.62
CA TRP A 107 26.33 -13.31 -11.37
C TRP A 107 26.30 -14.82 -11.54
N ARG A 108 26.28 -15.35 -12.77
CA ARG A 108 26.45 -16.78 -13.08
C ARG A 108 27.91 -17.14 -13.18
N PHE A 109 28.27 -18.17 -12.45
CA PHE A 109 29.58 -18.82 -12.49
C PHE A 109 29.39 -20.24 -12.99
N GLU A 110 30.31 -20.75 -13.79
CA GLU A 110 30.28 -22.15 -14.24
C GLU A 110 30.31 -23.08 -13.04
N ALA A 111 29.34 -23.98 -12.96
CA ALA A 111 29.31 -25.03 -11.97
C ALA A 111 30.11 -26.26 -12.45
N PRO A 112 30.44 -27.23 -11.56
CA PRO A 112 31.27 -28.39 -11.93
C PRO A 112 30.67 -29.31 -13.00
N LEU A 113 29.38 -29.17 -13.29
CA LEU A 113 28.65 -29.93 -14.29
C LEU A 113 28.58 -29.13 -15.60
N VAL A 114 28.94 -29.78 -16.72
CA VAL A 114 28.96 -29.14 -18.03
C VAL A 114 27.58 -28.58 -18.37
N GLY A 115 27.50 -27.26 -18.61
CA GLY A 115 26.27 -26.54 -18.94
C GLY A 115 25.44 -26.06 -17.75
N SER A 116 25.89 -26.28 -16.50
CA SER A 116 25.24 -25.71 -15.32
C SER A 116 26.01 -24.49 -14.78
N TYR A 117 25.25 -23.59 -14.16
CA TYR A 117 25.77 -22.35 -13.59
C TYR A 117 25.20 -22.16 -12.18
N TYR A 118 26.00 -21.67 -11.25
CA TYR A 118 25.49 -21.14 -9.99
C TYR A 118 25.43 -19.63 -10.05
N GLU A 119 24.32 -19.06 -9.59
CA GLU A 119 24.15 -17.61 -9.49
C GLU A 119 24.49 -17.18 -8.06
N VAL A 120 25.42 -16.24 -7.86
CA VAL A 120 25.66 -15.68 -6.51
C VAL A 120 24.68 -14.52 -6.30
N PRO A 121 23.66 -14.67 -5.44
CA PRO A 121 22.57 -13.71 -5.38
C PRO A 121 22.93 -12.53 -4.46
N ILE A 122 24.11 -11.91 -4.62
CA ILE A 122 24.57 -10.81 -3.73
C ILE A 122 23.53 -9.69 -3.68
N LEU A 123 23.00 -9.29 -4.84
CA LEU A 123 21.97 -8.26 -4.92
C LEU A 123 20.64 -8.72 -4.30
N GLY A 124 20.31 -10.01 -4.38
CA GLY A 124 19.15 -10.59 -3.68
C GLY A 124 19.30 -10.54 -2.15
N VAL A 125 20.50 -10.84 -1.63
CA VAL A 125 20.82 -10.72 -0.20
C VAL A 125 20.75 -9.26 0.25
N VAL A 126 21.33 -8.34 -0.53
CA VAL A 126 21.28 -6.90 -0.24
C VAL A 126 19.83 -6.41 -0.24
N ALA A 127 19.01 -6.79 -1.23
CA ALA A 127 17.59 -6.45 -1.26
C ALA A 127 16.86 -6.99 -0.01
N GLY A 128 17.09 -8.26 0.36
CA GLY A 128 16.51 -8.85 1.57
C GLY A 128 16.91 -8.11 2.86
N LEU A 129 18.17 -7.68 2.98
CA LEU A 129 18.64 -6.89 4.12
C LEU A 129 17.98 -5.50 4.16
N LEU A 130 17.84 -4.82 3.02
CA LEU A 130 17.19 -3.51 2.94
C LEU A 130 15.71 -3.60 3.34
N GLU A 131 15.02 -4.64 2.89
CA GLU A 131 13.62 -4.90 3.24
C GLU A 131 13.49 -5.23 4.74
N ALA A 132 14.37 -6.06 5.29
CA ALA A 132 14.40 -6.39 6.71
C ALA A 132 14.63 -5.13 7.57
N VAL A 133 15.56 -4.24 7.19
CA VAL A 133 15.81 -2.98 7.92
C VAL A 133 14.57 -2.08 7.91
N GLY A 134 13.93 -1.91 6.75
CA GLY A 134 12.69 -1.14 6.63
C GLY A 134 11.57 -1.74 7.46
N PHE A 135 11.41 -3.06 7.41
CA PHE A 135 10.38 -3.78 8.16
C PHE A 135 10.60 -3.71 9.67
N ILE A 136 11.84 -3.87 10.15
CA ILE A 136 12.19 -3.73 11.58
C ILE A 136 11.89 -2.31 12.07
N ALA A 137 12.27 -1.29 11.31
CA ALA A 137 11.99 0.10 11.65
C ALA A 137 10.49 0.36 11.84
N LEU A 138 9.65 -0.11 10.89
CA LEU A 138 8.20 0.04 10.99
C LEU A 138 7.57 -0.84 12.07
N SER A 139 8.15 -2.02 12.34
CA SER A 139 7.72 -2.92 13.41
C SER A 139 7.90 -2.28 14.79
N ILE A 140 9.02 -1.57 15.01
CA ILE A 140 9.24 -0.82 16.25
C ILE A 140 8.12 0.21 16.44
N VAL A 141 7.75 0.94 15.38
CA VAL A 141 6.66 1.92 15.44
C VAL A 141 5.33 1.25 15.76
N ALA A 142 4.96 0.18 15.04
CA ALA A 142 3.67 -0.51 15.20
C ALA A 142 3.53 -1.15 16.59
N LEU A 143 4.56 -1.85 17.07
CA LEU A 143 4.58 -2.45 18.41
C LEU A 143 4.53 -1.39 19.50
N SER A 144 5.31 -0.32 19.34
CA SER A 144 5.28 0.81 20.28
C SER A 144 3.92 1.49 20.25
N ALA A 145 3.27 1.64 19.10
CA ALA A 145 1.92 2.20 18.98
C ALA A 145 0.87 1.33 19.67
N ALA A 146 1.01 0.00 19.57
CA ALA A 146 0.17 -0.97 20.24
C ALA A 146 0.31 -0.98 21.77
N GLY A 147 1.33 -0.33 22.34
CA GLY A 147 1.57 -0.33 23.79
C GLY A 147 2.65 -1.27 24.26
N LEU A 148 3.32 -1.99 23.36
CA LEU A 148 4.41 -2.88 23.72
C LEU A 148 5.65 -2.06 24.11
N LYS A 149 6.10 -2.21 25.36
CA LYS A 149 7.28 -1.52 25.88
C LYS A 149 8.51 -2.40 25.72
N LEU A 150 9.41 -2.04 24.81
CA LEU A 150 10.73 -2.67 24.67
C LEU A 150 11.77 -1.86 25.48
N PRO A 151 12.28 -2.37 26.62
CA PRO A 151 13.05 -1.58 27.59
C PRO A 151 14.25 -0.84 27.00
N TYR A 152 14.95 -1.46 26.05
CA TYR A 152 16.14 -0.88 25.44
C TYR A 152 15.83 0.27 24.46
N LEU A 153 14.60 0.34 23.93
CA LEU A 153 14.18 1.30 22.92
C LEU A 153 13.35 2.47 23.50
N TYR A 154 12.74 2.27 24.67
CA TYR A 154 11.79 3.21 25.26
C TYR A 154 12.44 4.34 26.07
N SER A 155 11.78 5.49 26.11
CA SER A 155 12.04 6.60 27.03
C SER A 155 10.94 6.70 28.09
N GLU A 156 11.21 7.36 29.22
CA GLU A 156 10.21 7.58 30.28
C GLU A 156 9.10 8.54 29.84
N GLU A 157 9.50 9.61 29.13
CA GLU A 157 8.63 10.66 28.62
C GLU A 157 8.59 10.69 27.09
N VAL A 158 7.53 11.27 26.54
CA VAL A 158 7.42 11.56 25.11
C VAL A 158 8.35 12.73 24.81
N ARG A 159 9.47 12.48 24.15
CA ARG A 159 10.34 13.53 23.61
C ARG A 159 9.90 13.90 22.20
N GLN A 160 9.28 15.06 22.05
CA GLN A 160 8.91 15.56 20.72
C GLN A 160 10.18 15.90 19.95
N GLY A 161 10.28 15.40 18.72
CA GLY A 161 11.34 15.74 17.80
C GLY A 161 11.16 17.16 17.27
N ARG A 162 12.29 17.79 16.88
CA ARG A 162 12.30 19.13 16.27
C ARG A 162 11.34 19.28 15.08
N TYR A 163 11.14 18.22 14.32
CA TYR A 163 10.32 18.21 13.10
C TYR A 163 8.97 17.51 13.28
N ASP A 164 8.48 17.41 14.51
CA ASP A 164 7.18 16.83 14.80
C ASP A 164 6.09 17.91 14.83
N ILE A 165 4.96 17.63 14.18
CA ILE A 165 3.73 18.42 14.28
C ILE A 165 2.72 17.57 15.07
N LEU A 166 2.13 18.10 16.13
CA LEU A 166 1.09 17.39 16.89
C LEU A 166 -0.31 17.84 16.51
N SER A 167 -1.27 16.93 16.67
CA SER A 167 -2.70 17.20 16.58
C SER A 167 -3.43 16.80 17.87
N ASP A 168 -4.70 17.19 17.96
CA ASP A 168 -5.61 16.77 19.02
C ASP A 168 -6.34 15.47 18.72
N VAL A 169 -6.16 14.89 17.52
CA VAL A 169 -6.76 13.62 17.15
C VAL A 169 -6.10 12.51 17.94
N SER A 170 -6.90 11.77 18.73
CA SER A 170 -6.44 10.61 19.50
C SER A 170 -7.06 9.34 18.97
N ILE A 171 -6.29 8.25 18.95
CA ILE A 171 -6.76 6.93 18.52
C ILE A 171 -6.45 5.87 19.58
N PRO A 172 -7.34 4.88 19.76
CA PRO A 172 -7.09 3.76 20.66
C PRO A 172 -5.91 2.91 20.20
N ARG A 173 -4.97 2.63 21.11
CA ARG A 173 -3.75 1.85 20.82
C ARG A 173 -4.06 0.42 20.39
N LYS A 174 -5.19 -0.13 20.85
CA LYS A 174 -5.66 -1.50 20.55
C LYS A 174 -5.77 -1.80 19.05
N ILE A 175 -5.93 -0.78 18.20
CA ILE A 175 -6.10 -0.99 16.75
C ILE A 175 -4.82 -1.42 16.02
N PHE A 176 -3.65 -1.24 16.62
CA PHE A 176 -2.38 -1.49 15.94
C PHE A 176 -1.91 -2.94 15.98
N LEU A 177 -2.27 -3.69 17.03
CA LEU A 177 -1.68 -5.00 17.30
C LEU A 177 -2.08 -6.05 16.26
N VAL A 178 -3.38 -6.23 16.02
CA VAL A 178 -3.86 -7.27 15.09
C VAL A 178 -3.38 -6.98 13.66
N PRO A 179 -3.55 -5.78 13.09
CA PRO A 179 -3.00 -5.48 11.76
C PRO A 179 -1.50 -5.73 11.67
N PHE A 180 -0.72 -5.34 12.69
CA PHE A 180 0.72 -5.60 12.72
C PHE A 180 1.04 -7.09 12.65
N ILE A 181 0.39 -7.93 13.47
CA ILE A 181 0.62 -9.37 13.48
C ILE A 181 0.33 -9.97 12.10
N ILE A 182 -0.78 -9.58 11.47
CA ILE A 182 -1.20 -10.11 10.18
C ILE A 182 -0.23 -9.67 9.06
N ILE A 183 0.19 -8.40 9.05
CA ILE A 183 1.23 -7.91 8.13
C ILE A 183 2.54 -8.67 8.35
N ALA A 184 2.96 -8.87 9.61
CA ALA A 184 4.19 -9.59 9.92
C ALA A 184 4.13 -11.04 9.45
N ILE A 185 3.00 -11.73 9.62
CA ILE A 185 2.77 -13.07 9.06
C ILE A 185 2.93 -13.03 7.54
N GLY A 186 2.29 -12.09 6.84
CA GLY A 186 2.41 -11.96 5.39
C GLY A 186 3.85 -11.74 4.92
N VAL A 187 4.61 -10.86 5.59
CA VAL A 187 6.03 -10.62 5.30
C VAL A 187 6.87 -11.88 5.54
N ILE A 188 6.74 -12.51 6.71
CA ILE A 188 7.52 -13.72 7.07
C ILE A 188 7.20 -14.88 6.10
N VAL A 189 5.92 -15.10 5.80
CA VAL A 189 5.49 -16.13 4.86
C VAL A 189 6.01 -15.83 3.46
N GLY A 190 6.00 -14.56 3.04
CA GLY A 190 6.58 -14.14 1.76
C GLY A 190 8.08 -14.47 1.64
N PHE A 191 8.87 -14.16 2.67
CA PHE A 191 10.28 -14.53 2.73
C PHE A 191 10.49 -16.05 2.75
N MET A 192 9.70 -16.76 3.55
CA MET A 192 9.81 -18.22 3.69
C MET A 192 9.49 -18.92 2.37
N ILE A 193 8.38 -18.56 1.72
CA ILE A 193 7.99 -19.09 0.40
C ILE A 193 9.11 -18.81 -0.60
N THR A 194 9.53 -17.56 -0.75
CA THR A 194 10.56 -17.19 -1.73
C THR A 194 11.86 -17.96 -1.51
N SER A 195 12.27 -18.14 -0.25
CA SER A 195 13.48 -18.89 0.12
C SER A 195 13.35 -20.38 -0.18
N LEU A 196 12.22 -21.00 0.17
CA LEU A 196 11.97 -22.44 -0.06
C LEU A 196 11.98 -22.77 -1.55
N TYR A 197 11.32 -21.96 -2.38
CA TYR A 197 11.32 -22.16 -3.83
C TYR A 197 12.72 -22.01 -4.43
N LYS A 198 13.50 -21.02 -3.96
CA LYS A 198 14.88 -20.83 -4.44
C LYS A 198 15.80 -21.98 -4.02
N VAL A 199 15.69 -22.49 -2.79
CA VAL A 199 16.49 -23.62 -2.29
C VAL A 199 16.10 -24.93 -2.96
N ALA A 200 14.81 -25.12 -3.27
CA ALA A 200 14.31 -26.33 -3.92
C ALA A 200 14.48 -26.31 -5.46
N GLU A 201 15.06 -25.25 -6.03
CA GLU A 201 15.13 -25.00 -7.49
C GLU A 201 13.77 -25.11 -8.20
N LEU A 202 12.68 -24.85 -7.47
CA LEU A 202 11.32 -24.90 -7.98
C LEU A 202 10.90 -23.53 -8.52
N PRO A 203 10.13 -23.47 -9.61
CA PRO A 203 9.55 -22.22 -10.08
C PRO A 203 8.64 -21.64 -8.99
N ILE A 204 8.92 -20.40 -8.55
CA ILE A 204 8.09 -19.67 -7.58
C ILE A 204 6.65 -19.66 -8.09
N ARG A 205 5.71 -20.22 -7.33
CA ARG A 205 4.27 -20.09 -7.62
C ARG A 205 3.81 -18.69 -7.21
N PRO A 206 3.57 -17.75 -8.15
CA PRO A 206 3.32 -16.35 -7.80
C PRO A 206 2.03 -16.16 -7.00
N SER A 207 1.02 -17.02 -7.22
CA SER A 207 -0.25 -16.94 -6.50
C SER A 207 -0.14 -17.20 -5.01
N ALA A 208 0.68 -18.16 -4.57
CA ALA A 208 0.82 -18.50 -3.17
C ALA A 208 1.50 -17.34 -2.43
N LEU A 209 2.46 -16.70 -3.10
CA LEU A 209 3.08 -15.48 -2.63
C LEU A 209 2.04 -14.35 -2.55
N ILE A 210 1.35 -14.02 -3.64
CA ILE A 210 0.36 -12.92 -3.67
C ILE A 210 -0.77 -13.14 -2.65
N GLN A 211 -1.26 -14.37 -2.50
CA GLN A 211 -2.37 -14.66 -1.59
C GLN A 211 -1.95 -14.62 -0.12
N LEU A 212 -0.77 -15.10 0.25
CA LEU A 212 -0.34 -15.15 1.66
C LEU A 212 0.47 -13.94 2.09
N HIS A 213 1.21 -13.31 1.18
CA HIS A 213 2.01 -12.11 1.44
C HIS A 213 1.19 -10.84 1.18
N ASP A 214 0.75 -10.62 -0.05
CA ASP A 214 0.12 -9.34 -0.42
C ASP A 214 -1.27 -9.22 0.19
N HIS A 215 -2.20 -10.14 -0.08
CA HIS A 215 -3.58 -9.99 0.37
C HIS A 215 -3.71 -9.82 1.89
N THR A 216 -2.97 -10.60 2.68
CA THR A 216 -2.98 -10.48 4.15
C THR A 216 -2.51 -9.11 4.61
N ALA A 217 -1.40 -8.62 4.06
CA ALA A 217 -0.84 -7.31 4.39
C ALA A 217 -1.76 -6.17 3.96
N LEU A 218 -2.33 -6.25 2.75
CA LEU A 218 -3.18 -5.21 2.17
C LEU A 218 -4.50 -5.06 2.91
N LEU A 219 -5.14 -6.17 3.26
CA LEU A 219 -6.41 -6.15 3.99
C LEU A 219 -6.21 -5.69 5.43
N ALA A 220 -5.14 -6.13 6.09
CA ALA A 220 -4.78 -5.65 7.43
C ALA A 220 -4.52 -4.14 7.44
N LEU A 221 -3.73 -3.65 6.47
CA LEU A 221 -3.44 -2.23 6.31
C LEU A 221 -4.70 -1.42 6.00
N SER A 222 -5.56 -1.92 5.11
CA SER A 222 -6.81 -1.25 4.73
C SER A 222 -7.78 -1.12 5.92
N ALA A 223 -7.97 -2.16 6.73
CA ALA A 223 -8.74 -2.05 7.98
C ALA A 223 -8.16 -1.00 8.93
N LEU A 224 -6.83 -0.97 9.09
CA LEU A 224 -6.16 0.03 9.93
C LEU A 224 -6.40 1.46 9.41
N ILE A 225 -6.25 1.69 8.10
CA ILE A 225 -6.52 2.98 7.44
C ILE A 225 -7.95 3.42 7.73
N ILE A 226 -8.93 2.54 7.57
CA ILE A 226 -10.35 2.86 7.75
C ILE A 226 -10.66 3.19 9.21
N LEU A 227 -10.07 2.48 10.19
CA LEU A 227 -10.23 2.79 11.61
C LEU A 227 -9.60 4.14 11.99
N ILE A 228 -8.41 4.44 11.46
CA ILE A 228 -7.77 5.74 11.68
C ILE A 228 -8.62 6.86 11.07
N LEU A 229 -9.12 6.65 9.84
CA LEU A 229 -10.04 7.58 9.18
C LEU A 229 -11.30 7.84 10.01
N ALA A 230 -11.88 6.79 10.59
CA ALA A 230 -13.08 6.93 11.41
C ALA A 230 -12.84 7.87 12.59
N LYS A 231 -11.70 7.77 13.27
CA LYS A 231 -11.34 8.69 14.36
C LYS A 231 -11.00 10.09 13.87
N ALA A 232 -10.24 10.21 12.77
CA ALA A 232 -9.90 11.50 12.17
C ALA A 232 -11.15 12.29 11.73
N LEU A 233 -12.20 11.59 11.30
CA LEU A 233 -13.48 12.17 10.88
C LEU A 233 -14.54 12.21 11.98
N LYS A 234 -14.19 11.91 13.24
CA LYS A 234 -15.09 11.95 14.41
C LYS A 234 -16.34 11.07 14.24
N ILE A 235 -16.19 9.89 13.61
CA ILE A 235 -17.24 8.86 13.59
C ILE A 235 -17.51 8.40 15.04
N PRO A 236 -18.78 8.16 15.44
CA PRO A 236 -19.13 7.79 16.81
C PRO A 236 -18.38 6.55 17.33
N ASP A 237 -18.03 6.56 18.62
CA ASP A 237 -17.24 5.50 19.26
C ASP A 237 -17.89 4.12 19.20
N SER A 238 -19.23 4.04 19.31
CA SER A 238 -19.96 2.78 19.19
C SER A 238 -19.76 2.10 17.83
N ILE A 239 -19.67 2.88 16.77
CA ILE A 239 -19.45 2.42 15.39
C ILE A 239 -18.00 2.04 15.19
N PHE A 240 -17.09 2.88 15.68
CA PHE A 240 -15.66 2.56 15.70
C PHE A 240 -15.39 1.23 16.42
N ASP A 241 -16.00 0.99 17.58
CA ASP A 241 -15.87 -0.26 18.31
C ASP A 241 -16.46 -1.46 17.56
N GLY A 242 -17.57 -1.27 16.84
CA GLY A 242 -18.12 -2.27 15.93
C GLY A 242 -17.16 -2.63 14.79
N MET A 243 -16.60 -1.61 14.12
CA MET A 243 -15.58 -1.78 13.07
C MET A 243 -14.32 -2.48 13.60
N TYR A 244 -13.88 -2.11 14.80
CA TYR A 244 -12.74 -2.74 15.46
C TYR A 244 -13.02 -4.22 15.78
N LYS A 245 -14.20 -4.54 16.33
CA LYS A 245 -14.62 -5.93 16.59
C LYS A 245 -14.68 -6.76 15.29
N LEU A 246 -15.17 -6.18 14.21
CA LEU A 246 -15.16 -6.84 12.90
C LEU A 246 -13.74 -7.08 12.39
N MET A 247 -12.84 -6.10 12.54
CA MET A 247 -11.42 -6.26 12.15
C MET A 247 -10.74 -7.40 12.89
N ILE A 248 -10.89 -7.49 14.22
CA ILE A 248 -10.22 -8.53 15.03
C ILE A 248 -10.75 -9.94 14.73
N ILE A 249 -11.97 -10.07 14.20
CA ILE A 249 -12.56 -11.36 13.79
C ILE A 249 -12.19 -11.68 12.35
N ALA A 250 -12.40 -10.72 11.44
CA ALA A 250 -12.28 -10.94 10.01
C ALA A 250 -10.81 -11.17 9.58
N LEU A 251 -9.85 -10.41 10.11
CA LEU A 251 -8.45 -10.55 9.66
C LEU A 251 -7.83 -11.91 10.00
N PRO A 252 -7.99 -12.46 11.23
CA PRO A 252 -7.50 -13.81 11.51
C PRO A 252 -8.22 -14.89 10.71
N LEU A 253 -9.56 -14.82 10.60
CA LEU A 253 -10.34 -15.79 9.81
C LEU A 253 -9.92 -15.79 8.34
N LEU A 254 -9.70 -14.61 7.78
CA LEU A 254 -9.25 -14.45 6.39
C LEU A 254 -7.84 -15.00 6.20
N THR A 255 -6.93 -14.75 7.14
CA THR A 255 -5.56 -15.27 7.08
C THR A 255 -5.54 -16.79 7.15
N ILE A 256 -6.32 -17.39 8.07
CA ILE A 256 -6.48 -18.85 8.18
C ILE A 256 -7.12 -19.40 6.90
N GLY A 257 -8.18 -18.76 6.40
CA GLY A 257 -8.84 -19.16 5.15
C GLY A 257 -7.89 -19.16 3.95
N LEU A 258 -7.05 -18.13 3.82
CA LEU A 258 -6.03 -18.06 2.77
C LEU A 258 -4.97 -19.15 2.91
N ILE A 259 -4.50 -19.45 4.13
CA ILE A 259 -3.57 -20.56 4.37
C ILE A 259 -4.19 -21.89 3.95
N LEU A 260 -5.41 -22.17 4.41
CA LEU A 260 -6.15 -23.39 4.07
C LEU A 260 -6.42 -23.54 2.57
N PHE A 261 -6.68 -22.41 1.90
CA PHE A 261 -6.87 -22.36 0.45
C PHE A 261 -5.58 -22.63 -0.31
N VAL A 262 -4.46 -22.02 0.08
CA VAL A 262 -3.16 -22.21 -0.60
C VAL A 262 -2.60 -23.62 -0.40
N LEU A 263 -2.93 -24.26 0.72
CA LEU A 263 -2.56 -25.66 0.97
C LEU A 263 -3.43 -26.67 0.18
N ASP A 264 -4.28 -26.18 -0.74
CA ASP A 264 -5.23 -26.98 -1.54
C ASP A 264 -6.16 -27.88 -0.69
N VAL A 265 -6.37 -27.53 0.59
CA VAL A 265 -7.20 -28.32 1.51
C VAL A 265 -8.70 -28.05 1.28
N PHE A 266 -9.05 -26.83 0.85
CA PHE A 266 -10.44 -26.40 0.68
C PHE A 266 -10.65 -25.48 -0.54
N SER A 267 -11.92 -25.35 -0.97
CA SER A 267 -12.32 -24.44 -2.06
C SER A 267 -12.20 -22.96 -1.66
N SER A 268 -12.30 -22.04 -2.62
CA SER A 268 -12.20 -20.58 -2.42
C SER A 268 -13.13 -20.00 -1.35
N VAL A 269 -14.25 -20.67 -1.09
CA VAL A 269 -15.25 -20.26 -0.09
C VAL A 269 -14.63 -20.03 1.28
N VAL A 270 -13.59 -20.79 1.66
CA VAL A 270 -12.97 -20.67 3.00
C VAL A 270 -12.30 -19.32 3.25
N TRP A 271 -11.92 -18.58 2.21
CA TRP A 271 -11.36 -17.24 2.35
C TRP A 271 -12.31 -16.14 1.84
N VAL A 272 -13.17 -16.44 0.85
CA VAL A 272 -14.17 -15.49 0.32
C VAL A 272 -15.20 -15.11 1.38
N LEU A 273 -15.67 -16.07 2.20
CA LEU A 273 -16.65 -15.76 3.25
C LEU A 273 -16.07 -14.84 4.34
N PRO A 274 -14.87 -15.10 4.92
CA PRO A 274 -14.18 -14.13 5.77
C PRO A 274 -13.91 -12.78 5.10
N ALA A 275 -13.60 -12.76 3.80
CA ALA A 275 -13.44 -11.51 3.04
C ALA A 275 -14.76 -10.72 2.98
N GLY A 276 -15.90 -11.39 2.83
CA GLY A 276 -17.23 -10.77 2.94
C GLY A 276 -17.46 -10.06 4.27
N ILE A 277 -17.06 -10.69 5.39
CA ILE A 277 -17.14 -10.07 6.73
C ILE A 277 -16.21 -8.86 6.80
N TYR A 278 -14.98 -8.98 6.28
CA TYR A 278 -14.03 -7.88 6.20
C TYR A 278 -14.62 -6.68 5.41
N TYR A 279 -15.33 -6.92 4.31
CA TYR A 279 -15.91 -5.86 3.48
C TYR A 279 -17.00 -5.02 4.18
N LEU A 280 -17.54 -5.49 5.31
CA LEU A 280 -18.40 -4.66 6.15
C LEU A 280 -17.67 -3.43 6.70
N ILE A 281 -16.35 -3.50 6.89
CA ILE A 281 -15.53 -2.39 7.39
C ILE A 281 -15.51 -1.21 6.41
N PRO A 282 -15.10 -1.37 5.13
CA PRO A 282 -15.18 -0.29 4.15
C PRO A 282 -16.62 0.14 3.84
N VAL A 283 -17.61 -0.77 3.90
CA VAL A 283 -19.03 -0.42 3.72
C VAL A 283 -19.48 0.56 4.81
N MET A 284 -19.23 0.25 6.09
CA MET A 284 -19.54 1.18 7.17
C MET A 284 -18.80 2.50 7.02
N GLY A 285 -17.50 2.45 6.68
CA GLY A 285 -16.72 3.67 6.40
C GLY A 285 -17.39 4.54 5.33
N ALA A 286 -17.82 3.95 4.22
CA ALA A 286 -18.48 4.67 3.12
C ALA A 286 -19.83 5.28 3.57
N LEU A 287 -20.65 4.52 4.28
CA LEU A 287 -21.98 4.97 4.72
C LEU A 287 -21.91 6.13 5.72
N TYR A 288 -20.91 6.13 6.61
CA TYR A 288 -20.71 7.21 7.57
C TYR A 288 -20.02 8.45 6.96
N THR A 289 -19.14 8.27 5.97
CA THR A 289 -18.51 9.40 5.27
C THR A 289 -19.46 10.10 4.31
N THR A 290 -20.33 9.36 3.63
CA THR A 290 -21.40 9.93 2.77
C THR A 290 -22.48 10.65 3.58
N GLY A 291 -22.66 10.29 4.86
CA GLY A 291 -23.67 10.88 5.73
C GLY A 291 -25.06 10.25 5.56
N ILE A 292 -25.17 9.10 4.88
CA ILE A 292 -26.40 8.33 4.72
C ILE A 292 -26.92 7.85 6.08
N ILE A 293 -26.02 7.38 6.95
CA ILE A 293 -26.37 6.76 8.24
C ILE A 293 -26.18 7.72 9.43
N SER A 294 -25.43 8.81 9.28
CA SER A 294 -25.19 9.75 10.40
C SER A 294 -24.85 11.16 9.92
N LYS A 295 -25.44 12.16 10.58
CA LYS A 295 -24.99 13.56 10.52
C LYS A 295 -23.77 13.71 11.43
N VAL A 296 -22.61 13.27 10.97
CA VAL A 296 -21.34 13.60 11.62
C VAL A 296 -21.14 15.12 11.51
N ASN A 297 -21.18 15.82 12.64
CA ASN A 297 -21.00 17.27 12.73
C ASN A 297 -19.50 17.63 12.60
N VAL A 298 -18.99 17.55 11.37
CA VAL A 298 -17.72 18.16 10.97
C VAL A 298 -18.01 19.46 10.23
N THR A 299 -17.19 20.49 10.45
CA THR A 299 -17.32 21.82 9.85
C THR A 299 -16.06 22.19 9.06
N GLY A 300 -16.20 23.13 8.12
CA GLY A 300 -15.09 23.64 7.33
C GLY A 300 -14.47 22.59 6.40
N TYR A 301 -13.13 22.58 6.32
CA TYR A 301 -12.39 21.69 5.41
C TYR A 301 -12.56 20.20 5.74
N LEU A 302 -12.86 19.84 7.00
CA LEU A 302 -13.11 18.45 7.39
C LEU A 302 -14.36 17.86 6.71
N THR A 303 -15.36 18.69 6.44
CA THR A 303 -16.53 18.28 5.63
C THR A 303 -16.09 17.91 4.21
N SER A 304 -15.21 18.70 3.61
CA SER A 304 -14.67 18.43 2.27
C SER A 304 -13.77 17.20 2.24
N ILE A 305 -12.95 16.97 3.28
CA ILE A 305 -12.18 15.72 3.44
C ILE A 305 -13.11 14.52 3.56
N ARG A 306 -14.22 14.65 4.33
CA ARG A 306 -15.21 13.58 4.48
C ARG A 306 -15.79 13.17 3.13
N VAL A 307 -16.14 14.14 2.28
CA VAL A 307 -16.64 13.89 0.91
C VAL A 307 -15.57 13.22 0.04
N ALA A 308 -14.34 13.73 0.06
CA ALA A 308 -13.23 13.13 -0.69
C ALA A 308 -12.96 11.68 -0.25
N ALA A 309 -13.01 11.41 1.06
CA ALA A 309 -12.84 10.06 1.61
C ALA A 309 -14.00 9.13 1.21
N ALA A 310 -15.23 9.63 1.16
CA ALA A 310 -16.38 8.89 0.64
C ALA A 310 -16.16 8.47 -0.82
N VAL A 311 -15.67 9.36 -1.69
CA VAL A 311 -15.34 9.02 -3.08
C VAL A 311 -14.32 7.88 -3.14
N CYS A 312 -13.25 7.96 -2.34
CA CYS A 312 -12.24 6.90 -2.28
C CYS A 312 -12.82 5.57 -1.79
N LEU A 313 -13.65 5.57 -0.74
CA LEU A 313 -14.25 4.37 -0.18
C LEU A 313 -15.25 3.73 -1.15
N ILE A 314 -16.05 4.51 -1.87
CA ILE A 314 -16.93 4.01 -2.93
C ILE A 314 -16.11 3.36 -4.04
N GLY A 315 -15.01 3.99 -4.45
CA GLY A 315 -14.07 3.41 -5.41
C GLY A 315 -13.51 2.07 -4.94
N ILE A 316 -13.10 1.97 -3.67
CA ILE A 316 -12.65 0.70 -3.06
C ILE A 316 -13.76 -0.36 -3.11
N LEU A 317 -14.99 -0.01 -2.75
CA LEU A 317 -16.12 -0.95 -2.75
C LEU A 317 -16.43 -1.48 -4.14
N ILE A 318 -16.38 -0.63 -5.18
CA ILE A 318 -16.56 -1.05 -6.58
C ILE A 318 -15.49 -2.07 -6.97
N LEU A 319 -14.22 -1.79 -6.65
CA LEU A 319 -13.10 -2.68 -7.00
C LEU A 319 -13.12 -4.00 -6.23
N VAL A 320 -13.53 -3.94 -4.95
CA VAL A 320 -13.76 -5.12 -4.12
C VAL A 320 -14.86 -5.99 -4.71
N ALA A 321 -16.00 -5.40 -5.06
CA ALA A 321 -17.12 -6.12 -5.65
C ALA A 321 -16.73 -6.75 -7.00
N GLN A 322 -15.98 -6.02 -7.82
CA GLN A 322 -15.44 -6.54 -9.08
C GLN A 322 -14.50 -7.73 -8.86
N GLY A 323 -13.59 -7.63 -7.89
CA GLY A 323 -12.67 -8.73 -7.58
C GLY A 323 -13.39 -9.97 -7.03
N ALA A 324 -14.39 -9.79 -6.16
CA ALA A 324 -15.22 -10.88 -5.66
C ALA A 324 -16.02 -11.55 -6.80
N TYR A 325 -16.59 -10.76 -7.72
CA TYR A 325 -17.26 -11.30 -8.91
C TYR A 325 -16.31 -12.11 -9.79
N ILE A 326 -15.12 -11.58 -10.11
CA ILE A 326 -14.10 -12.31 -10.89
C ILE A 326 -13.71 -13.61 -10.19
N ALA A 327 -13.54 -13.60 -8.87
CA ALA A 327 -13.23 -14.80 -8.10
C ALA A 327 -14.31 -15.88 -8.21
N LEU A 328 -15.57 -15.49 -8.08
CA LEU A 328 -16.72 -16.40 -8.13
C LEU A 328 -16.94 -16.97 -9.54
N VAL A 329 -16.85 -16.13 -10.57
CA VAL A 329 -16.98 -16.61 -11.96
C VAL A 329 -15.81 -17.51 -12.33
N TRP A 330 -14.62 -17.34 -11.74
CA TRP A 330 -13.47 -18.21 -12.02
C TRP A 330 -13.76 -19.66 -11.58
N ASP A 331 -14.41 -19.85 -10.44
CA ASP A 331 -14.73 -21.19 -9.92
C ASP A 331 -15.83 -21.90 -10.72
N VAL A 332 -16.72 -21.16 -11.39
CA VAL A 332 -17.88 -21.72 -12.10
C VAL A 332 -17.66 -21.76 -13.62
N SER A 333 -16.86 -20.84 -14.16
CA SER A 333 -16.65 -20.64 -15.60
C SER A 333 -15.28 -19.98 -15.85
N PRO A 334 -14.17 -20.71 -15.61
CA PRO A 334 -12.81 -20.17 -15.72
C PRO A 334 -12.50 -19.63 -17.13
N ASP A 335 -13.13 -20.19 -18.16
CA ASP A 335 -12.98 -19.77 -19.55
C ASP A 335 -13.63 -18.39 -19.85
N ILE A 336 -14.55 -17.93 -19.00
CA ILE A 336 -15.24 -16.63 -19.12
C ILE A 336 -14.51 -15.53 -18.34
N THR A 337 -13.80 -15.88 -17.27
CA THR A 337 -13.03 -14.93 -16.45
C THR A 337 -11.73 -14.44 -17.07
N VAL A 338 -11.46 -14.86 -18.30
CA VAL A 338 -10.22 -14.55 -19.00
C VAL A 338 -10.34 -13.16 -19.61
N THR A 339 -9.83 -12.15 -18.89
CA THR A 339 -9.03 -11.14 -19.61
C THR A 339 -7.87 -11.94 -20.22
N TYR A 340 -7.85 -12.04 -21.56
CA TYR A 340 -7.05 -12.84 -22.53
C TYR A 340 -5.96 -13.86 -22.11
N LYS A 341 -6.18 -15.15 -22.40
CA LYS A 341 -5.28 -16.29 -22.19
C LYS A 341 -3.88 -16.03 -22.77
N GLN A 342 -2.82 -16.18 -21.97
CA GLN A 342 -1.45 -16.27 -22.50
C GLN A 342 -1.37 -17.45 -23.48
N PRO A 343 -0.89 -17.26 -24.72
CA PRO A 343 -0.74 -18.35 -25.67
C PRO A 343 0.14 -19.46 -25.08
N GLU A 344 -0.29 -20.72 -25.25
CA GLU A 344 0.46 -21.89 -24.77
C GLU A 344 1.86 -21.92 -25.42
N GLY A 345 2.91 -22.10 -24.60
CA GLY A 345 4.30 -22.17 -25.07
C GLY A 345 5.06 -20.85 -25.13
N VAL A 346 4.53 -19.76 -24.57
CA VAL A 346 5.24 -18.46 -24.50
C VAL A 346 5.57 -18.12 -23.05
N ASP A 347 6.81 -17.70 -22.76
CA ASP A 347 7.26 -17.32 -21.41
C ASP A 347 6.49 -16.11 -20.88
N TYR A 348 6.20 -16.07 -19.58
CA TYR A 348 5.54 -14.92 -18.95
C TYR A 348 6.51 -13.74 -18.76
N PRO A 349 6.10 -12.51 -19.10
CA PRO A 349 4.87 -12.16 -19.81
C PRO A 349 5.04 -12.43 -21.31
N GLY A 350 4.09 -13.14 -21.94
CA GLY A 350 4.09 -13.34 -23.40
C GLY A 350 3.70 -12.06 -24.15
N PRO A 351 3.92 -11.98 -25.48
CA PRO A 351 3.55 -10.81 -26.27
C PRO A 351 2.05 -10.56 -26.13
N TYR A 352 1.71 -9.36 -25.67
CA TYR A 352 0.33 -8.89 -25.67
C TYR A 352 -0.12 -8.73 -27.13
N PRO A 353 -1.36 -9.09 -27.49
CA PRO A 353 -1.92 -8.68 -28.77
C PRO A 353 -1.81 -7.16 -28.91
N GLU A 354 -1.55 -6.65 -30.13
CA GLU A 354 -1.44 -5.21 -30.42
C GLU A 354 -2.64 -4.38 -29.93
N GLU A 355 -3.78 -5.04 -29.68
CA GLU A 355 -5.05 -4.38 -29.40
C GLU A 355 -5.36 -4.16 -27.91
N PHE A 356 -4.78 -4.88 -26.93
CA PHE A 356 -5.16 -4.69 -25.51
C PHE A 356 -4.06 -5.01 -24.47
N ILE A 357 -3.75 -3.99 -23.67
CA ILE A 357 -2.81 -4.05 -22.53
C ILE A 357 -3.59 -4.45 -21.27
N GLY A 358 -3.62 -5.74 -20.96
CA GLY A 358 -4.20 -6.27 -19.72
C GLY A 358 -3.56 -7.59 -19.34
N THR A 359 -3.06 -7.69 -18.09
CA THR A 359 -2.46 -8.91 -17.56
C THR A 359 -3.53 -9.96 -17.27
N ALA A 360 -3.35 -11.12 -17.88
CA ALA A 360 -4.21 -12.27 -17.80
C ALA A 360 -3.53 -13.45 -17.10
N PRO A 361 -4.28 -14.36 -16.46
CA PRO A 361 -3.77 -15.66 -16.09
C PRO A 361 -3.59 -16.58 -17.32
N ALA A 362 -2.48 -17.33 -17.36
CA ALA A 362 -2.23 -18.44 -18.29
C ALA A 362 -2.98 -19.72 -17.87
N ARG A 363 -3.16 -20.67 -18.80
CA ARG A 363 -3.66 -22.02 -18.47
C ARG A 363 -2.69 -22.69 -17.50
N ASN A 364 -3.21 -23.30 -16.43
CA ASN A 364 -2.42 -23.84 -15.30
C ASN A 364 -1.69 -22.79 -14.44
N SER A 365 -1.88 -21.48 -14.69
CA SER A 365 -1.48 -20.46 -13.72
C SER A 365 -2.56 -20.33 -12.63
N PRO A 366 -2.17 -20.24 -11.37
CA PRO A 366 -3.12 -20.19 -10.27
C PRO A 366 -3.92 -18.88 -10.24
N ARG A 367 -5.18 -18.98 -10.70
CA ARG A 367 -6.38 -18.21 -10.33
C ARG A 367 -6.21 -16.67 -10.30
N GLY A 368 -6.71 -16.01 -11.35
CA GLY A 368 -6.57 -14.57 -11.70
C GLY A 368 -7.08 -13.50 -10.72
N LEU A 369 -6.99 -13.70 -9.41
CA LEU A 369 -7.21 -12.69 -8.36
C LEU A 369 -6.13 -11.60 -8.34
N GLU A 370 -4.95 -11.91 -8.91
CA GLU A 370 -3.73 -11.10 -8.82
C GLU A 370 -3.92 -9.68 -9.39
N ASN A 371 -4.73 -9.50 -10.44
CA ASN A 371 -4.88 -8.21 -11.12
C ASN A 371 -6.06 -7.36 -10.62
N ALA A 372 -7.07 -7.98 -10.00
CA ALA A 372 -8.28 -7.27 -9.58
C ALA A 372 -8.05 -6.38 -8.34
N HIS A 373 -7.02 -6.67 -7.54
CA HIS A 373 -6.76 -5.96 -6.28
C HIS A 373 -5.47 -5.11 -6.27
N LEU A 374 -4.48 -5.41 -7.11
CA LEU A 374 -3.14 -4.83 -6.95
C LEU A 374 -2.96 -3.41 -7.53
N SER A 375 -3.65 -2.99 -8.60
CA SER A 375 -3.33 -1.73 -9.28
C SER A 375 -4.30 -0.54 -9.04
N PRO A 376 -5.63 -0.67 -9.12
CA PRO A 376 -6.52 0.47 -8.90
C PRO A 376 -6.89 0.66 -7.42
N GLY A 377 -7.03 -0.44 -6.67
CA GLY A 377 -7.44 -0.42 -5.27
C GLY A 377 -6.35 0.14 -4.35
N SER A 378 -5.09 -0.15 -4.65
CA SER A 378 -3.92 0.36 -3.91
C SER A 378 -3.90 1.88 -3.82
N TRP A 379 -4.16 2.56 -4.94
CA TRP A 379 -4.12 4.01 -4.99
C TRP A 379 -5.24 4.71 -4.22
N TYR A 380 -6.43 4.10 -4.12
CA TYR A 380 -7.46 4.65 -3.23
C TYR A 380 -7.05 4.55 -1.76
N HIS A 381 -6.32 3.51 -1.35
CA HIS A 381 -5.76 3.42 0.01
C HIS A 381 -4.67 4.48 0.23
N ILE A 382 -3.77 4.70 -0.73
CA ILE A 382 -2.80 5.81 -0.65
C ILE A 382 -3.53 7.15 -0.53
N ALA A 383 -4.53 7.40 -1.36
CA ALA A 383 -5.35 8.60 -1.32
C ALA A 383 -6.01 8.78 0.06
N LEU A 384 -6.57 7.72 0.65
CA LEU A 384 -7.11 7.76 2.01
C LEU A 384 -6.03 8.11 3.04
N THR A 385 -4.82 7.55 2.97
CA THR A 385 -3.76 7.92 3.91
C THR A 385 -3.36 9.39 3.83
N TRP A 386 -3.34 9.98 2.62
CA TRP A 386 -3.13 11.42 2.46
C TRP A 386 -4.29 12.24 3.01
N LEU A 387 -5.53 11.85 2.74
CA LEU A 387 -6.72 12.52 3.29
C LEU A 387 -6.77 12.45 4.83
N ILE A 388 -6.35 11.33 5.43
CA ILE A 388 -6.19 11.19 6.88
C ILE A 388 -5.15 12.17 7.39
N MET A 389 -3.96 12.23 6.77
CA MET A 389 -2.93 13.19 7.16
C MET A 389 -3.46 14.62 7.12
N LEU A 390 -4.20 14.99 6.06
CA LEU A 390 -4.85 16.31 5.97
C LEU A 390 -5.91 16.52 7.06
N ALA A 391 -6.66 15.49 7.45
CA ALA A 391 -7.63 15.59 8.54
C ALA A 391 -6.96 15.77 9.91
N VAL A 392 -5.80 15.14 10.11
CA VAL A 392 -5.07 15.13 11.37
C VAL A 392 -4.26 16.43 11.56
N VAL A 393 -3.48 16.84 10.56
CA VAL A 393 -2.55 17.98 10.68
C VAL A 393 -2.75 19.09 9.65
N GLY A 394 -3.76 18.98 8.77
CA GLY A 394 -3.95 19.91 7.65
C GLY A 394 -4.15 21.36 8.09
N ASP A 395 -4.97 21.63 9.10
CA ASP A 395 -5.16 23.01 9.59
C ASP A 395 -3.83 23.60 10.09
N ARG A 396 -3.09 22.84 10.90
CA ARG A 396 -1.78 23.28 11.43
C ARG A 396 -0.76 23.53 10.32
N ILE A 397 -0.75 22.70 9.28
CA ILE A 397 0.12 22.88 8.11
C ILE A 397 -0.29 24.13 7.31
N PHE A 398 -1.54 24.18 6.83
CA PHE A 398 -1.96 25.16 5.83
C PHE A 398 -2.32 26.52 6.44
N ARG A 399 -2.90 26.55 7.64
CA ARG A 399 -3.25 27.79 8.34
C ARG A 399 -2.04 28.33 9.13
N ASP A 400 -1.48 27.55 10.04
CA ASP A 400 -0.53 28.08 11.05
C ASP A 400 0.93 28.16 10.58
N ILE A 401 1.37 27.19 9.77
CA ILE A 401 2.76 27.14 9.27
C ILE A 401 2.88 27.89 7.94
N LEU A 402 1.95 27.65 7.01
CA LEU A 402 2.00 28.23 5.68
C LEU A 402 1.30 29.59 5.56
N GLY A 403 0.25 29.86 6.34
CA GLY A 403 -0.58 31.06 6.16
C GLY A 403 -1.39 31.03 4.85
N LYS A 404 -1.70 29.84 4.33
CA LYS A 404 -2.40 29.59 3.07
C LYS A 404 -3.51 28.54 3.26
N PRO A 405 -4.57 28.85 4.04
CA PRO A 405 -5.60 27.86 4.41
C PRO A 405 -6.31 27.26 3.21
N ASN A 406 -6.50 28.02 2.12
CA ASN A 406 -7.24 27.55 0.94
C ASN A 406 -6.47 26.51 0.11
N LEU A 407 -5.15 26.38 0.28
CA LEU A 407 -4.34 25.42 -0.47
C LEU A 407 -4.72 23.96 -0.14
N ILE A 408 -5.32 23.71 1.02
CA ILE A 408 -5.80 22.37 1.39
C ILE A 408 -6.87 21.85 0.41
N TYR A 409 -7.73 22.74 -0.12
CA TYR A 409 -8.84 22.35 -1.00
C TYR A 409 -8.37 21.83 -2.36
N LEU A 410 -7.23 22.31 -2.84
CA LEU A 410 -6.57 21.76 -4.02
C LEU A 410 -6.31 20.27 -3.83
N PHE A 411 -5.67 19.89 -2.72
CA PHE A 411 -5.38 18.49 -2.40
C PHE A 411 -6.66 17.68 -2.17
N ILE A 412 -7.66 18.23 -1.48
CA ILE A 412 -8.94 17.54 -1.23
C ILE A 412 -9.62 17.15 -2.55
N VAL A 413 -9.46 17.93 -3.61
CA VAL A 413 -10.02 17.64 -4.94
C VAL A 413 -9.11 16.70 -5.74
N THR A 414 -7.80 16.97 -5.80
CA THR A 414 -6.89 16.24 -6.69
C THR A 414 -6.53 14.85 -6.19
N ILE A 415 -6.56 14.61 -4.87
CA ILE A 415 -6.26 13.31 -4.26
C ILE A 415 -7.26 12.23 -4.68
N PRO A 416 -8.59 12.38 -4.49
CA PRO A 416 -9.56 11.37 -4.92
C PRO A 416 -9.71 11.31 -6.45
N ALA A 417 -9.53 12.43 -7.16
CA ALA A 417 -9.65 12.46 -8.62
C ALA A 417 -8.62 11.53 -9.31
N ALA A 418 -7.38 11.50 -8.81
CA ALA A 418 -6.31 10.72 -9.42
C ALA A 418 -6.60 9.20 -9.55
N PRO A 419 -6.97 8.46 -8.49
CA PRO A 419 -7.39 7.06 -8.62
C PRO A 419 -8.69 6.89 -9.40
N THR A 420 -9.64 7.84 -9.31
CA THR A 420 -10.90 7.77 -10.07
C THR A 420 -10.70 7.87 -11.57
N PHE A 421 -9.85 8.78 -12.06
CA PHE A 421 -9.50 8.85 -13.48
C PHE A 421 -8.83 7.56 -13.98
N ASN A 422 -7.94 6.97 -13.18
CA ASN A 422 -7.31 5.69 -13.53
C ASN A 422 -8.31 4.53 -13.56
N MET A 423 -9.23 4.48 -12.59
CA MET A 423 -10.28 3.48 -12.54
C MET A 423 -11.21 3.62 -13.76
N LEU A 424 -11.67 4.82 -14.07
CA LEU A 424 -12.53 5.10 -15.21
C LEU A 424 -11.84 4.76 -16.53
N GLY A 425 -10.58 5.15 -16.72
CA GLY A 425 -9.81 4.82 -17.91
C GLY A 425 -9.70 3.31 -18.14
N ARG A 426 -9.53 2.52 -17.07
CA ARG A 426 -9.54 1.05 -17.14
C ARG A 426 -10.92 0.47 -17.49
N TYR A 427 -11.99 1.00 -16.90
CA TYR A 427 -13.34 0.53 -17.22
C TYR A 427 -13.71 0.83 -18.68
N LEU A 428 -13.42 2.03 -19.19
CA LEU A 428 -13.65 2.35 -20.60
C LEU A 428 -12.80 1.46 -21.53
N ALA A 429 -11.59 1.09 -21.09
CA ALA A 429 -10.76 0.14 -21.81
C ALA A 429 -11.38 -1.25 -21.90
N TRP A 430 -11.89 -1.77 -20.80
CA TRP A 430 -12.62 -3.03 -20.78
C TRP A 430 -13.89 -2.99 -21.62
N SER A 431 -14.56 -1.85 -21.71
CA SER A 431 -15.73 -1.67 -22.57
C SER A 431 -15.40 -1.50 -24.06
N GLY A 432 -14.12 -1.61 -24.46
CA GLY A 432 -13.71 -1.53 -25.86
C GLY A 432 -13.93 -0.16 -26.51
N ILE A 433 -14.04 0.92 -25.72
CA ILE A 433 -14.32 2.27 -26.23
C ILE A 433 -13.02 2.87 -26.80
N PRO A 434 -12.92 3.08 -28.13
CA PRO A 434 -11.71 3.64 -28.75
C PRO A 434 -11.45 5.07 -28.27
N ASN A 435 -10.18 5.48 -28.23
CA ASN A 435 -9.71 6.85 -27.91
C ASN A 435 -9.90 7.36 -26.46
N GLY A 436 -10.70 6.71 -25.61
CA GLY A 436 -10.89 7.10 -24.19
C GLY A 436 -9.88 6.53 -23.20
N ILE A 437 -9.24 5.42 -23.57
CA ILE A 437 -8.33 4.63 -22.73
C ILE A 437 -7.05 5.40 -22.41
N GLY A 438 -6.38 5.90 -23.45
CA GLY A 438 -5.17 6.69 -23.32
C GLY A 438 -5.43 7.95 -22.51
N ALA A 439 -6.38 8.79 -22.91
CA ALA A 439 -6.60 10.11 -22.32
C ALA A 439 -6.85 10.09 -20.80
N LEU A 440 -7.60 9.11 -20.28
CA LEU A 440 -7.91 9.03 -18.85
C LEU A 440 -6.82 8.34 -18.02
N LEU A 441 -6.10 7.36 -18.59
CA LEU A 441 -4.85 6.87 -17.99
C LEU A 441 -3.77 7.96 -17.95
N PHE A 442 -3.67 8.74 -19.03
CA PHE A 442 -2.82 9.93 -19.17
C PHE A 442 -3.31 11.13 -18.34
N ALA A 443 -4.54 11.15 -17.82
CA ALA A 443 -4.98 12.19 -16.87
C ALA A 443 -4.74 11.77 -15.41
N GLY A 444 -4.97 10.49 -15.09
CA GLY A 444 -4.79 9.94 -13.75
C GLY A 444 -3.32 9.92 -13.29
N HIS A 445 -2.36 9.61 -14.17
CA HIS A 445 -0.93 9.57 -13.82
C HIS A 445 -0.33 10.96 -13.56
N PRO A 446 -0.58 12.00 -14.38
CA PRO A 446 -0.17 13.37 -14.07
C PRO A 446 -0.80 13.92 -12.80
N LEU A 447 -2.06 13.60 -12.47
CA LEU A 447 -2.64 14.00 -11.19
C LEU A 447 -1.96 13.31 -10.00
N LYS A 448 -1.59 12.02 -10.12
CA LYS A 448 -0.74 11.36 -9.13
C LYS A 448 0.61 12.07 -9.00
N GLY A 449 1.29 12.30 -10.12
CA GLY A 449 2.58 13.01 -10.17
C GLY A 449 2.50 14.41 -9.56
N PHE A 450 1.46 15.16 -9.87
CA PHE A 450 1.17 16.46 -9.29
C PHE A 450 1.04 16.38 -7.76
N ASN A 451 0.22 15.46 -7.25
CA ASN A 451 0.05 15.29 -5.80
C ASN A 451 1.37 14.92 -5.12
N ILE A 452 2.15 14.01 -5.71
CA ILE A 452 3.46 13.58 -5.18
C ILE A 452 4.44 14.77 -5.15
N ILE A 453 4.58 15.49 -6.27
CA ILE A 453 5.49 16.64 -6.37
C ILE A 453 5.05 17.75 -5.41
N ALA A 454 3.77 18.07 -5.37
CA ALA A 454 3.23 19.09 -4.47
C ALA A 454 3.43 18.72 -2.99
N PHE A 455 3.22 17.45 -2.62
CA PHE A 455 3.50 16.98 -1.27
C PHE A 455 5.00 16.92 -0.95
N PHE A 456 5.84 16.62 -1.93
CA PHE A 456 7.29 16.67 -1.76
C PHE A 456 7.77 18.09 -1.48
N ILE A 457 7.34 19.06 -2.29
CA ILE A 457 7.62 20.49 -2.08
C ILE A 457 7.08 20.93 -0.73
N LEU A 458 5.85 20.53 -0.37
CA LEU A 458 5.27 20.81 0.94
C LEU A 458 6.17 20.28 2.07
N GLY A 459 6.64 19.03 1.97
CA GLY A 459 7.54 18.43 2.94
C GLY A 459 8.85 19.21 3.11
N LEU A 460 9.47 19.64 2.02
CA LEU A 460 10.68 20.47 2.05
C LEU A 460 10.43 21.83 2.70
N VAL A 461 9.32 22.49 2.35
CA VAL A 461 8.92 23.77 2.96
C VAL A 461 8.67 23.61 4.46
N LEU A 462 8.03 22.51 4.86
CA LEU A 462 7.80 22.19 6.27
C LEU A 462 9.10 21.95 7.03
N LEU A 463 10.05 21.18 6.48
CA LEU A 463 11.38 20.99 7.07
C LEU A 463 12.08 22.33 7.29
N TYR A 464 12.06 23.22 6.31
CA TYR A 464 12.67 24.54 6.40
C TYR A 464 11.99 25.43 7.45
N LYS A 465 10.66 25.57 7.38
CA LYS A 465 9.91 26.48 8.26
C LYS A 465 9.88 26.01 9.71
N VAL A 466 9.65 24.73 9.95
CA VAL A 466 9.68 24.16 11.31
C VAL A 466 11.11 24.16 11.84
N GLY A 467 12.10 23.85 10.98
CA GLY A 467 13.52 23.96 11.32
C GLY A 467 13.91 25.34 11.83
N LYS A 468 13.47 26.41 11.17
CA LYS A 468 13.76 27.80 11.58
C LYS A 468 13.08 28.26 12.88
N ARG A 469 11.94 27.68 13.26
CA ARG A 469 11.20 28.08 14.48
C ARG A 469 11.80 27.52 15.78
N SER A 470 12.73 26.57 15.69
CA SER A 470 13.30 25.85 16.84
C SER A 470 14.74 26.25 17.19
N GLY A 471 15.25 27.32 16.60
CA GLY A 471 16.48 28.00 17.02
C GLY A 471 16.12 29.42 17.40
#